data_AF-A0A656Z328-F1
#
_entry.id   AF-A0A656Z328-F1
#
_cell.length_a   1.000
_cell.length_b   1.000
_cell.length_c   1.000
_cell.angle_alpha   90.00
_cell.angle_beta   90.00
_cell.angle_gamma   90.00
#
_symmetry.space_group_name_H-M   'P 1'
#
loop_
_entity.id
_entity.type
_entity.pdbx_description
1 polymer ?
#
loop_
_entity_poly.entity_id
_entity_poly.type
_entity_poly.pdbx_seq_one_letter_code
_entity_poly.pdbx_strand_id
1 'polypeptide(L)' 'MSRIIGLAGGLSKADAIRSVLRSGRLYGLITDERTAKALLQ' A
#
# COMPACT_ATOMS: atom_id res chain seq x y z
N MET A 1 8.76 17.95 -6.41
CA MET A 1 8.26 16.81 -5.61
C MET A 1 8.39 15.52 -6.43
N SER A 2 9.00 14.49 -5.86
CA SER A 2 9.03 13.15 -6.49
C SER A 2 7.71 12.43 -6.25
N ARG A 3 7.09 11.89 -7.31
CA ARG A 3 5.86 11.08 -7.21
C ARG A 3 6.24 9.61 -7.04
N ILE A 4 6.37 9.16 -5.80
CA ILE A 4 6.77 7.79 -5.48
C ILE A 4 5.57 6.86 -5.60
N ILE A 5 5.69 5.82 -6.43
CA ILE A 5 4.70 4.75 -6.57
C ILE A 5 5.24 3.49 -5.89
N GLY A 6 4.46 2.92 -4.97
CA GLY A 6 4.75 1.62 -4.36
C GLY A 6 4.21 0.48 -5.20
N LEU A 7 4.92 -0.66 -5.21
CA LEU A 7 4.45 -1.93 -5.75
C LEU A 7 4.61 -3.01 -4.67
N ALA A 8 3.50 -3.45 -4.10
CA ALA A 8 3.49 -4.47 -3.06
C ALA A 8 2.15 -5.18 -3.01
N GLY A 9 2.14 -6.41 -2.52
CA GLY A 9 0.96 -7.24 -2.36
C GLY A 9 1.23 -8.41 -1.42
N GLY A 10 0.17 -9.12 -1.06
CA GLY A 10 0.16 -10.21 -0.09
C GLY A 10 -0.39 -9.80 1.28
N LEU A 11 -1.30 -10.62 1.80
CA LEU A 11 -1.96 -10.39 3.10
C LEU A 11 -0.97 -10.32 4.27
N SER A 12 0.13 -11.08 4.21
CA SER A 12 1.20 -11.04 5.22
C SER A 12 1.90 -9.68 5.34
N LYS A 13 1.68 -8.78 4.37
CA LYS A 13 2.27 -7.43 4.34
C LYS A 13 1.25 -6.32 4.57
N ALA A 14 -0.04 -6.63 4.78
CA ALA A 14 -1.11 -5.64 4.84
C ALA A 14 -0.84 -4.54 5.88
N ASP A 15 -0.40 -4.89 7.09
CA ASP A 15 -0.10 -3.93 8.15
C ASP A 15 1.09 -3.02 7.82
N ALA A 16 2.14 -3.59 7.23
CA ALA A 16 3.30 -2.83 6.79
C ALA A 16 2.93 -1.86 5.66
N ILE A 17 2.13 -2.30 4.69
CA ILE A 17 1.63 -1.47 3.60
C ILE A 17 0.76 -0.33 4.16
N ARG A 18 -0.13 -0.62 5.10
CA ARG A 18 -0.99 0.39 5.75
C ARG A 18 -0.15 1.43 6.50
N SER A 19 0.92 1.02 7.18
CA SER A 19 1.86 1.94 7.86
C SER A 19 2.53 2.90 6.88
N VAL A 20 3.03 2.41 5.75
CA VAL A 20 3.69 3.24 4.73
C VAL A 20 2.71 4.19 4.03
N LEU A 21 1.49 3.73 3.72
CA LEU A 21 0.44 4.60 3.16
C LEU A 21 0.10 5.75 4.11
N ARG A 22 -0.07 5.44 5.40
CA ARG A 22 -0.34 6.44 6.45
C ARG A 22 0.78 7.44 6.66
N SER A 23 2.01 7.11 6.26
CA SER A 23 3.14 8.03 6.37
C SER A 23 3.10 9.16 5.34
N GLY A 24 2.20 9.13 4.34
CA GLY A 24 2.08 10.16 3.30
C GLY A 24 3.28 10.25 2.34
N ARG A 25 4.18 9.26 2.35
CA ARG A 25 5.39 9.26 1.51
C ARG A 25 5.13 8.74 0.09
N LEU A 26 4.09 7.95 -0.09
CA LEU A 26 3.68 7.43 -1.39
C LEU A 26 2.64 8.34 -2.02
N TYR A 27 2.80 8.57 -3.32
CA TYR A 27 1.76 9.19 -4.15
C TYR A 27 0.70 8.17 -4.57
N GLY A 28 1.07 6.88 -4.69
CA GLY A 28 0.15 5.81 -5.01
C GLY A 28 0.74 4.42 -4.74
N LEU A 29 -0.13 3.40 -4.78
CA LEU A 29 0.22 2.00 -4.59
C LEU A 29 -0.43 1.15 -5.68
N ILE A 30 0.36 0.27 -6.32
CA ILE A 30 -0.11 -0.82 -7.15
C ILE A 30 -0.06 -2.10 -6.32
N THR A 31 -1.18 -2.81 -6.23
CA THR A 31 -1.35 -4.02 -5.42
C THR A 31 -2.34 -4.98 -6.07
N ASP A 32 -2.33 -6.24 -5.65
CA ASP A 32 -3.37 -7.20 -6.02
C ASP A 32 -4.71 -6.92 -5.32
N GLU A 33 -5.79 -7.45 -5.88
CA GLU A 33 -7.17 -7.24 -5.40
C GLU A 33 -7.38 -7.71 -3.94
N ARG A 34 -6.81 -8.86 -3.56
CA ARG A 34 -7.00 -9.42 -2.21
C ARG A 34 -6.38 -8.49 -1.17
N THR A 35 -5.18 -7.99 -1.44
CA THR A 35 -4.51 -7.02 -0.58
C THR A 35 -5.23 -5.67 -0.58
N ALA A 36 -5.71 -5.18 -1.73
CA ALA A 36 -6.51 -3.96 -1.79
C ALA A 36 -7.74 -4.02 -0.88
N LYS A 37 -8.49 -5.13 -0.93
CA LYS A 37 -9.65 -5.36 -0.05
C LYS A 37 -9.27 -5.35 1.43
N ALA A 38 -8.15 -5.99 1.79
CA ALA A 38 -7.66 -6.02 3.17
C ALA A 38 -7.23 -4.64 3.70
N LEU A 39 -6.78 -3.73 2.81
CA LEU A 39 -6.39 -2.37 3.17
C LEU A 39 -7.57 -1.42 3.39
N LEU A 40 -8.76 -1.77 2.86
CA LEU A 40 -9.99 -0.97 2.99
C LEU A 40 -10.80 -1.28 4.26
N GLN A 41 -10.49 -2.39 4.94
CA GLN A 41 -11.04 -2.72 6.26
C GLN A 41 -10.41 -1.87 7.36
#